data_AF-A0A6A3F6R7-F1
#
_entry.id   AF-A0A6A3F6R7-F1
#
_cell.length_a   1.000
_cell.length_b   1.000
_cell.length_c   1.000
_cell.angle_alpha   90.00
_cell.angle_beta   90.00
_cell.angle_gamma   90.00
#
_symmetry.space_group_name_H-M   'P 1'
#
loop_
_entity.id
_entity.type
_entity.pdbx_description
1 polymer ?
#
loop_
_entity_poly.entity_id
_entity_poly.type
_entity_poly.pdbx_seq_one_letter_code
_entity_poly.pdbx_strand_id
1 'polypeptide(L)'
;MSMWVLKSPRRFLIFALLTIAAMTAASAENHHTHAQRRLATSLANAPSLRLQFTLKRDSMKIYGQSQFYVFANPVVSSDNTSVLYDG
;
A
#
# COMPACT_ATOMS: atom_id res chain seq x y z
N MET A 1 -1.74 14.69 64.83
CA MET A 1 -0.34 14.34 64.52
C MET A 1 -0.39 13.31 63.39
N SER A 2 -0.33 13.77 62.13
CA SER A 2 0.82 13.53 61.22
C SER A 2 0.84 12.06 60.73
N MET A 3 0.90 11.67 59.46
CA MET A 3 1.09 12.34 58.18
C MET A 3 0.93 11.20 57.14
N TRP A 4 -0.11 11.20 56.30
CA TRP A 4 -0.17 10.29 55.15
C TRP A 4 0.78 10.84 54.08
N VAL A 5 2.02 10.36 54.07
CA VAL A 5 3.01 10.71 53.04
C VAL A 5 2.73 9.84 51.81
N LEU A 6 2.03 10.39 50.82
CA LEU A 6 1.96 9.77 49.50
C LEU A 6 3.35 9.87 48.85
N LYS A 7 4.09 8.76 48.98
CA LYS A 7 5.51 8.66 48.62
C LYS A 7 5.66 8.61 47.09
N SER A 8 6.01 9.77 46.54
CA SER A 8 6.67 10.04 45.25
C SER A 8 5.79 10.20 43.97
N PRO A 9 5.69 11.43 43.40
CA PRO A 9 4.97 11.72 42.14
C PRO A 9 5.72 11.22 40.88
N ARG A 10 6.96 10.74 41.03
CA ARG A 10 7.80 10.27 39.91
C ARG A 10 7.26 9.02 39.23
N ARG A 11 6.57 8.14 39.97
CA ARG A 11 6.00 6.90 39.42
C ARG A 11 4.81 7.20 38.50
N PHE A 12 3.95 8.15 38.87
CA PHE A 12 2.83 8.60 38.06
C PHE A 12 3.27 9.26 36.75
N LEU A 13 4.35 10.05 36.78
CA LEU A 13 4.92 10.65 35.56
C LEU A 13 5.49 9.61 34.59
N ILE A 14 6.13 8.55 35.10
CA ILE A 14 6.65 7.46 34.26
C ILE A 14 5.51 6.67 33.61
N PHE A 15 4.45 6.36 34.37
CA PHE A 15 3.28 5.68 33.82
C PHE A 15 2.55 6.52 32.77
N ALA A 16 2.39 7.83 33.00
CA ALA A 16 1.79 8.74 32.03
C ALA A 16 2.61 8.86 30.73
N LEU A 17 3.95 8.83 30.82
CA LEU A 17 4.81 8.85 29.63
C LEU A 17 4.71 7.54 28.83
N LEU A 18 4.63 6.39 29.53
CA LEU A 18 4.48 5.06 28.92
C LEU A 18 3.14 4.91 28.18
N THR A 19 2.04 5.46 28.70
CA THR A 19 0.74 5.41 28.02
C THR A 19 0.70 6.26 26.77
N ILE A 20 1.36 7.44 26.78
CA ILE A 20 1.45 8.31 25.59
C ILE A 20 2.29 7.63 24.49
N ALA A 21 3.42 7.02 24.86
CA ALA A 21 4.28 6.29 23.92
C ALA A 21 3.57 5.09 23.25
N ALA A 22 2.75 4.35 24.01
CA ALA A 22 1.97 3.23 23.48
C ALA A 22 0.87 3.68 22.49
N MET A 23 0.21 4.80 22.75
CA MET A 23 -0.82 5.34 21.83
C MET A 23 -0.21 5.85 20.52
N THR A 24 1.00 6.42 20.54
CA THR A 24 1.72 6.82 19.31
C THR A 24 2.20 5.65 18.46
N ALA A 25 2.57 4.53 19.10
CA ALA A 25 2.95 3.32 18.36
C ALA A 25 1.74 2.64 17.70
N ALA A 26 0.61 2.57 18.40
CA ALA A 26 -0.62 1.97 17.89
C ALA A 26 -1.26 2.79 16.75
N SER A 27 -1.14 4.12 16.75
CA SER A 27 -1.65 4.95 15.66
C SER A 27 -0.79 4.81 14.40
N ALA A 28 0.54 4.70 14.53
CA ALA A 28 1.45 4.53 13.39
C ALA A 28 1.10 3.28 12.54
N GLU A 29 0.78 2.14 13.16
CA GLU A 29 0.41 0.92 12.44
C GLU A 29 -0.94 1.04 11.68
N ASN A 30 -1.90 1.78 12.25
CA ASN A 30 -3.23 1.95 11.65
C ASN A 30 -3.25 2.92 10.46
N HIS A 31 -2.32 3.88 10.39
CA HIS A 31 -2.24 4.80 9.26
C HIS A 31 -1.83 4.10 7.96
N HIS A 32 -0.95 3.11 8.02
CA HIS A 32 -0.50 2.36 6.85
C HIS A 32 -1.61 1.49 6.25
N THR A 33 -2.39 0.80 7.09
CA THR A 33 -3.47 -0.10 6.63
C THR A 33 -4.61 0.66 5.96
N HIS A 34 -4.99 1.83 6.49
CA HIS A 34 -6.04 2.67 5.89
C HIS A 34 -5.60 3.33 4.58
N ALA A 35 -4.37 3.86 4.50
CA ALA A 35 -3.84 4.43 3.27
C ALA A 35 -3.69 3.37 2.18
N GLN A 36 -3.18 2.19 2.52
CA GLN A 36 -3.02 1.07 1.59
C GLN A 36 -4.36 0.57 1.05
N ARG A 37 -5.39 0.45 1.90
CA ARG A 37 -6.72 0.04 1.45
C ARG A 37 -7.35 1.05 0.49
N ARG A 38 -7.13 2.35 0.73
CA ARG A 38 -7.64 3.43 -0.14
C ARG A 38 -6.93 3.46 -1.50
N LEU A 39 -5.60 3.28 -1.51
CA LEU A 39 -4.82 3.15 -2.74
C LEU A 39 -5.27 1.92 -3.54
N ALA A 40 -5.38 0.75 -2.91
CA ALA A 40 -5.88 -0.46 -3.56
C ALA A 40 -7.27 -0.26 -4.19
N THR A 41 -8.21 0.40 -3.49
CA THR A 41 -9.54 0.71 -4.08
C THR A 41 -9.49 1.73 -5.22
N SER A 42 -8.56 2.69 -5.19
CA SER A 42 -8.39 3.66 -6.28
C SER A 42 -7.74 3.01 -7.51
N LEU A 43 -6.83 2.07 -7.28
CA LEU A 43 -6.05 1.39 -8.32
C LEU A 43 -6.82 0.22 -8.95
N ALA A 44 -7.74 -0.40 -8.22
CA ALA A 44 -8.65 -1.44 -8.75
C ALA A 44 -9.58 -0.93 -9.87
N ASN A 45 -9.78 0.39 -9.99
CA ASN A 45 -10.60 1.01 -11.03
C ASN A 45 -9.78 1.58 -12.20
N ALA A 46 -8.48 1.26 -12.29
CA ALA A 46 -7.67 1.66 -13.43
C ALA A 46 -8.22 1.04 -14.73
N PRO A 47 -8.13 1.75 -15.87
CA PRO A 47 -8.56 1.21 -17.16
C PRO A 47 -7.52 0.24 -17.74
N SER A 48 -7.95 -0.75 -18.51
CA SER A 48 -7.04 -1.58 -19.30
C SER A 48 -6.33 -0.77 -20.38
N LEU A 49 -5.09 -1.16 -20.69
CA LEU A 49 -4.30 -0.56 -21.77
C LEU A 49 -4.50 -1.33 -23.07
N ARG A 50 -4.57 -0.61 -24.19
CA ARG A 50 -4.52 -1.19 -25.54
C ARG A 50 -3.20 -0.83 -26.19
N LEU A 51 -2.33 -1.81 -26.33
CA LEU A 51 -0.98 -1.64 -26.88
C LEU A 51 -0.97 -2.09 -28.34
N GLN A 52 -0.52 -1.23 -29.25
CA GLN A 52 -0.36 -1.58 -30.66
C GLN A 52 1.08 -2.01 -30.92
N PHE A 53 1.25 -3.22 -31.44
CA PHE A 53 2.54 -3.76 -31.84
C PHE A 53 2.71 -3.71 -33.35
N THR A 54 3.92 -3.38 -33.80
CA THR A 54 4.31 -3.46 -35.20
C THR A 54 5.66 -4.17 -35.30
N LEU A 55 5.67 -5.32 -35.97
CA LEU A 55 6.86 -6.15 -36.18
C LEU A 55 7.59 -5.71 -37.45
N LYS A 56 8.89 -5.44 -37.32
CA LYS A 56 9.70 -4.87 -38.41
C LYS A 56 10.21 -5.89 -39.42
N ARG A 57 10.28 -7.17 -39.04
CA ARG A 57 10.83 -8.25 -39.88
C ARG A 57 9.72 -9.22 -40.27
N ASP A 58 9.69 -9.61 -41.54
CA ASP A 58 8.70 -10.56 -42.05
C ASP A 58 8.76 -11.93 -41.35
N SER A 59 9.95 -12.37 -40.94
CA SER A 59 10.14 -13.64 -40.22
C SER A 59 9.53 -13.65 -38.81
N MET A 60 9.14 -12.49 -38.28
CA MET A 60 8.56 -12.39 -36.94
C MET A 60 7.03 -12.39 -36.97
N LYS A 61 6.41 -12.38 -38.15
CA LYS A 61 4.96 -12.34 -38.29
C LYS A 61 4.29 -13.44 -37.48
N ILE A 62 3.31 -13.06 -36.67
CA ILE A 62 2.49 -13.99 -35.89
C ILE A 62 1.25 -14.28 -36.73
N TYR A 63 1.05 -15.53 -37.15
CA TYR A 63 -0.02 -15.93 -38.07
C TYR A 63 -0.09 -15.06 -39.35
N GLY A 64 1.07 -14.70 -39.89
CA GLY A 64 1.17 -13.85 -41.09
C GLY A 64 0.91 -12.35 -40.83
N GLN A 65 0.62 -11.95 -39.60
CA GLN A 65 0.37 -10.56 -39.22
C GLN A 65 1.61 -9.91 -38.61
N SER A 66 1.91 -8.67 -39.02
CA SER A 66 2.95 -7.84 -38.40
C SER A 66 2.38 -6.77 -37.47
N GLN A 67 1.06 -6.57 -37.48
CA GLN A 67 0.37 -5.60 -36.62
C GLN A 67 -0.73 -6.28 -35.83
N PHE A 68 -0.75 -6.03 -34.53
CA PHE A 68 -1.77 -6.57 -33.64
C PHE A 68 -1.87 -5.71 -32.38
N TYR A 69 -2.94 -5.95 -31.62
CA TYR A 69 -3.16 -5.31 -30.33
C TYR A 69 -3.00 -6.33 -29.20
N VAL A 70 -2.44 -5.87 -28.09
CA VAL A 70 -2.45 -6.59 -26.81
C VAL A 70 -3.21 -5.74 -25.81
N PHE A 71 -4.07 -6.37 -25.02
CA PHE A 71 -4.83 -5.71 -23.97
C PHE A 71 -4.21 -6.08 -22.63
N ALA A 72 -3.71 -5.10 -21.91
CA ALA A 72 -3.13 -5.32 -20.58
C ALA A 72 -4.10 -4.85 -19.50
N ASN A 73 -4.52 -5.76 -18.64
CA ASN A 73 -5.45 -5.50 -17.54
C ASN A 73 -4.70 -5.13 -16.28
N PRO A 74 -5.19 -4.14 -15.49
CA PRO A 74 -4.55 -3.80 -14.24
C PRO A 74 -4.78 -4.89 -13.20
N VAL A 75 -3.71 -5.28 -12.52
CA VAL A 75 -3.71 -6.22 -11.39
C VAL A 75 -2.96 -5.59 -10.22
N VAL A 76 -3.48 -5.76 -9.00
CA VAL A 76 -2.81 -5.27 -7.79
C VAL A 76 -1.66 -6.22 -7.44
N SER A 77 -0.49 -5.68 -7.13
CA SER A 77 0.67 -6.48 -6.71
C SER A 77 0.37 -7.25 -5.42
N SER A 78 1.07 -8.37 -5.20
CA SER A 78 0.85 -9.23 -4.03
C SER A 78 1.07 -8.51 -2.70
N ASP A 79 1.98 -7.54 -2.67
CA ASP A 79 2.26 -6.69 -1.52
C ASP A 79 1.30 -5.48 -1.39
N ASN A 80 0.37 -5.32 -2.34
CA ASN A 80 -0.62 -4.24 -2.42
C ASN A 80 -0.02 -2.82 -2.51
N THR A 81 1.24 -2.70 -2.92
CA THR A 81 1.92 -1.40 -3.01
C THR A 81 1.83 -0.76 -4.40
N SER A 82 1.45 -1.53 -5.42
CA SER A 82 1.43 -1.07 -6.82
C SER A 82 0.34 -1.72 -7.66
N VAL A 83 0.10 -1.17 -8.85
CA VAL A 83 -0.65 -1.83 -9.93
C VAL A 83 0.30 -2.19 -11.05
N LEU A 84 0.19 -3.43 -11.49
CA LEU A 84 0.88 -3.99 -12.64
C LEU A 84 -0.13 -4.14 -13.78
N TYR A 85 0.36 -4.21 -15.01
CA TYR A 85 -0.48 -4.46 -16.18
C TYR A 85 -0.10 -5.81 -16.78
N ASP A 86 -1.04 -6.74 -16.73
CA ASP A 86 -0.90 -8.12 -17.21
C ASP A 86 -1.59 -8.27 -18.58
N GLY A 87 -0.86 -8.74 -19.59
CA GLY A 87 -1.31 -8.73 -21.00
C GLY A 87 -0.80 -9.90 -21.81
#